data_AF-A0A2G9G555-F1
#
_entry.id   AF-A0A2G9G555-F1
#
_cell.length_a   1.000
_cell.length_b   1.000
_cell.length_c   1.000
_cell.angle_alpha   90.00
_cell.angle_beta   90.00
_cell.angle_gamma   90.00
#
_symmetry.space_group_name_H-M   'P 1'
#
loop_
_entity.id
_entity.type
_entity.pdbx_description
1 polymer ?
#
loop_
_entity_poly.entity_id
_entity_poly.type
_entity_poly.pdbx_seq_one_letter_code
_entity_poly.pdbx_strand_id
1 'polypeptide(L)'
;MDPNLLAADLSYLSEEDKANISSIIDNFQIRDKRCFSDCVNNFYRKSLGKQEEDCVMRCTKKFLNLSMRVSMRFAELNPDASTQ
;
A
#
# COMPACT_ATOMS: atom_id res chain seq x y z
N MET A 1 -7.60 12.50 -3.01
CA MET A 1 -6.36 12.05 -3.64
C MET A 1 -6.60 12.10 -5.13
N ASP A 2 -6.20 13.20 -5.78
CA ASP A 2 -6.44 13.39 -7.22
C ASP A 2 -5.57 12.41 -8.03
N PRO A 3 -6.16 11.56 -8.89
CA PRO A 3 -5.41 10.62 -9.74
C PRO A 3 -4.39 11.31 -10.66
N ASN A 4 -4.62 12.59 -10.94
CA ASN A 4 -3.81 13.40 -11.84
C ASN A 4 -2.48 13.87 -11.24
N LEU A 5 -2.32 13.84 -9.91
CA LEU A 5 -1.08 14.27 -9.26
C LEU A 5 0.06 13.24 -9.45
N LEU A 6 -0.27 11.94 -9.41
CA LEU A 6 0.69 10.86 -9.63
C LEU A 6 0.98 10.65 -11.12
N ALA A 7 -0.01 10.87 -11.99
CA ALA A 7 0.14 10.72 -13.44
C ALA A 7 1.11 11.76 -14.05
N ALA A 8 1.18 12.96 -13.49
CA ALA A 8 2.09 14.02 -13.94
C ALA A 8 3.56 13.78 -13.55
N ASP A 9 3.82 13.05 -12.45
CA ASP A 9 5.17 12.76 -11.96
C ASP A 9 5.76 11.48 -12.61
N LEU A 10 4.89 10.54 -13.02
CA LEU A 10 5.26 9.27 -13.63
C LEU A 10 5.79 9.39 -15.08
N SER A 11 5.54 10.52 -15.76
CA SER A 11 6.00 10.73 -17.14
C SER A 11 7.50 11.02 -17.26
N TYR A 12 8.17 11.42 -16.17
CA TYR A 12 9.61 11.71 -16.14
C TYR A 12 10.48 10.50 -15.79
N LEU A 13 9.86 9.37 -15.47
CA LEU A 13 10.54 8.19 -14.97
C LEU A 13 10.96 7.28 -16.12
N SER A 14 12.10 6.59 -15.95
CA SER A 14 12.60 5.63 -16.93
C SER A 14 11.60 4.49 -17.13
N GLU A 15 11.64 3.79 -18.28
CA GLU A 15 10.70 2.67 -18.55
C GLU A 15 10.80 1.55 -17.49
N GLU A 16 11.97 1.39 -16.86
CA GLU A 16 12.18 0.47 -15.72
C GLU A 16 11.46 0.97 -14.45
N ASP A 17 11.60 2.27 -14.14
CA ASP A 17 10.93 2.88 -12.99
C ASP A 17 9.41 2.89 -13.16
N LYS A 18 8.90 3.01 -14.39
CA LYS A 18 7.46 2.91 -14.66
C LYS A 18 6.90 1.54 -14.29
N ALA A 19 7.61 0.47 -14.62
CA ALA A 19 7.20 -0.89 -14.25
C ALA A 19 7.25 -1.10 -12.73
N ASN A 20 8.34 -0.62 -12.10
CA ASN A 20 8.49 -0.66 -10.65
C ASN A 20 7.37 0.12 -9.94
N ILE A 21 7.04 1.33 -10.42
CA ILE A 21 6.00 2.17 -9.83
C ILE A 21 4.61 1.62 -10.07
N SER A 22 4.33 1.01 -11.23
CA SER A 22 3.06 0.31 -11.46
C SER A 22 2.84 -0.78 -10.40
N SER A 23 3.88 -1.58 -10.12
CA SER A 23 3.81 -2.61 -9.07
C SER A 23 3.60 -2.01 -7.67
N ILE A 24 4.19 -0.84 -7.40
CA ILE A 24 3.98 -0.11 -6.14
C ILE A 24 2.52 0.36 -6.05
N ILE A 25 1.96 0.93 -7.12
CA ILE A 25 0.56 1.40 -7.16
C ILE A 25 -0.41 0.25 -6.90
N ASP A 26 -0.19 -0.91 -7.50
CA ASP A 26 -1.05 -2.09 -7.28
C ASP A 26 -1.01 -2.57 -5.83
N ASN A 27 0.17 -2.58 -5.22
CA ASN A 27 0.34 -2.89 -3.79
C ASN A 27 -0.35 -1.86 -2.87
N PHE A 28 -0.43 -0.60 -3.29
CA PHE A 28 -1.14 0.46 -2.56
C PHE A 28 -2.66 0.23 -2.57
N GLN A 29 -3.24 -0.21 -3.70
CA GLN A 29 -4.69 -0.41 -3.80
C GLN A 29 -5.24 -1.46 -2.82
N ILE A 30 -4.51 -2.56 -2.60
CA ILE A 30 -4.92 -3.62 -1.66
C ILE A 30 -4.95 -3.10 -0.22
N ARG A 31 -3.93 -2.32 0.15
CA ARG A 31 -3.80 -1.75 1.49
C ARG A 31 -4.88 -0.71 1.77
N ASP A 32 -5.16 0.16 0.82
CA ASP A 32 -6.11 1.27 0.99
C ASP A 32 -7.53 0.75 1.23
N LYS A 33 -7.97 -0.26 0.46
CA LYS A 33 -9.29 -0.91 0.67
C LYS A 33 -9.42 -1.52 2.07
N ARG A 34 -8.39 -2.20 2.54
CA ARG A 34 -8.41 -2.86 3.84
C ARG A 34 -8.44 -1.87 5.00
N CYS A 35 -7.54 -0.89 4.98
CA CYS A 35 -7.49 0.12 6.05
C CYS A 35 -8.75 0.97 6.08
N PHE A 36 -9.38 1.26 4.94
CA PHE A 36 -10.69 1.90 4.92
C PHE A 36 -11.75 1.06 5.61
N SER A 37 -11.87 -0.22 5.26
CA SER A 37 -12.86 -1.14 5.87
C SER A 37 -12.64 -1.36 7.38
N ASP A 38 -11.38 -1.37 7.84
CA ASP A 38 -11.04 -1.65 9.24
C ASP A 38 -11.14 -0.40 10.13
N CYS A 39 -10.89 0.80 9.59
CA CYS A 39 -10.77 2.03 10.36
C CYS A 39 -11.92 3.04 10.17
N VAL A 40 -12.64 3.01 9.04
CA VAL A 40 -13.69 3.98 8.72
C VAL A 40 -15.04 3.31 8.90
N ASN A 41 -15.61 3.46 10.10
CA ASN A 41 -16.85 2.80 10.50
C ASN A 41 -18.00 3.78 10.76
N ASN A 42 -17.73 5.10 10.71
CA ASN A 42 -18.67 6.13 11.05
C ASN A 42 -18.87 7.10 9.87
N PHE A 43 -20.10 7.22 9.39
CA PHE A 43 -20.45 8.01 8.21
C PHE A 43 -21.28 9.26 8.52
N TYR A 44 -21.23 9.79 9.75
CA TYR A 44 -21.98 11.02 10.10
C TYR A 44 -21.43 12.30 9.42
N ARG A 45 -20.21 12.28 8.88
CA ARG A 45 -19.58 13.42 8.18
C ARG A 45 -18.79 12.95 6.95
N LYS A 46 -18.58 13.88 6.01
CA LYS A 46 -17.80 13.64 4.78
C LYS A 46 -16.29 13.57 5.04
N SER A 47 -15.79 14.25 6.08
CA SER A 47 -14.38 14.22 6.47
C SER A 47 -14.12 13.12 7.49
N LEU A 48 -12.91 12.54 7.43
CA LEU A 48 -12.47 11.60 8.45
C LEU A 48 -12.35 12.29 9.80
N GLY A 49 -12.66 11.54 10.86
CA GLY A 49 -12.31 11.96 12.21
C GLY A 49 -10.87 11.72 12.55
N LYS A 50 -10.35 12.47 13.52
CA LYS A 50 -8.99 12.28 14.05
C LYS A 50 -8.68 10.83 14.43
N GLN A 51 -9.65 10.11 15.02
CA GLN A 51 -9.48 8.70 15.37
C GLN A 51 -9.39 7.80 14.12
N GLU A 52 -10.18 8.06 13.09
CA GLU A 52 -10.15 7.31 11.84
C GLU A 52 -8.85 7.61 11.07
N GLU A 53 -8.43 8.88 11.03
CA GLU A 53 -7.13 9.30 10.47
C GLU A 53 -5.96 8.60 11.18
N ASP A 54 -5.91 8.67 12.51
CA ASP A 54 -4.88 8.00 13.32
C ASP A 54 -4.89 6.47 13.09
N CYS A 55 -6.07 5.87 12.96
CA CYS A 55 -6.22 4.44 12.67
C CYS A 55 -5.68 4.09 11.28
N VAL A 56 -6.07 4.82 10.23
CA VAL A 56 -5.63 4.57 8.85
C VAL A 56 -4.11 4.69 8.74
N MET A 57 -3.51 5.68 9.40
CA MET A 57 -2.05 5.85 9.46
C MET A 57 -1.37 4.65 10.12
N ARG A 58 -1.89 4.18 11.27
CA ARG A 58 -1.35 3.00 11.97
C ARG A 58 -1.56 1.71 11.18
N CYS A 59 -2.71 1.55 10.54
CA CYS A 59 -3.04 0.40 9.71
C CYS A 59 -2.06 0.28 8.53
N THR A 60 -1.84 1.39 7.82
CA THR A 60 -0.91 1.47 6.69
C THR A 60 0.51 1.08 7.11
N LYS A 61 1.01 1.67 8.20
CA LYS A 61 2.34 1.34 8.75
C LYS A 61 2.44 -0.13 9.19
N LYS A 62 1.41 -0.64 9.86
CA LYS A 62 1.36 -2.03 10.33
C LYS A 62 1.38 -3.01 9.15
N PHE A 63 0.60 -2.73 8.12
CA PHE A 63 0.54 -3.58 6.93
C PHE A 63 1.89 -3.64 6.21
N LEU A 64 2.55 -2.50 5.98
CA LEU A 64 3.86 -2.47 5.33
C LEU A 64 4.92 -3.26 6.12
N ASN A 65 4.99 -3.05 7.44
CA ASN A 65 5.93 -3.78 8.30
C ASN A 65 5.63 -5.29 8.33
N LEU A 66 4.34 -5.66 8.31
CA LEU A 66 3.93 -7.06 8.24
C LEU A 66 4.33 -7.68 6.90
N SER A 67 4.03 -7.02 5.77
CA SER A 67 4.37 -7.51 4.44
C SER A 67 5.87 -7.75 4.30
N MET A 68 6.71 -6.80 4.72
CA MET A 68 8.17 -6.97 4.70
C MET A 68 8.62 -8.17 5.54
N ARG A 69 8.07 -8.32 6.75
CA ARG A 69 8.41 -9.44 7.64
C ARG A 69 7.96 -10.78 7.07
N VAL A 70 6.76 -10.85 6.48
CA VAL A 70 6.25 -12.07 5.84
C VAL A 70 7.11 -12.44 4.65
N SER A 71 7.48 -11.48 3.79
CA SER A 71 8.38 -11.73 2.66
C SER A 71 9.74 -12.29 3.09
N MET A 72 10.33 -11.77 4.17
CA MET A 72 11.59 -12.29 4.72
C MET A 72 11.45 -13.74 5.19
N ARG A 73 10.40 -14.06 5.96
CA ARG A 73 10.15 -15.43 6.43
C ARG A 73 9.81 -16.38 5.29
N PHE A 74 9.11 -15.90 4.28
CA PHE A 74 8.79 -16.70 3.10
C PHE A 74 10.06 -17.10 2.35
N ALA A 75 11.01 -16.17 2.18
CA ALA A 75 12.30 -16.45 1.55
C ALA A 75 13.14 -17.46 2.34
N GLU A 76 13.08 -17.43 3.68
CA GLU A 76 13.75 -18.42 4.54
C GLU A 76 13.14 -19.83 4.40
N LEU A 77 11.82 -19.93 4.25
CA LEU A 77 11.10 -21.21 4.22
C LEU A 77 11.10 -21.88 2.84
N ASN A 78 11.33 -21.12 1.77
CA ASN A 78 11.38 -21.61 0.40
C ASN A 78 12.77 -21.35 -0.23
N PRO A 79 13.83 -22.04 0.21
CA PRO A 79 15.16 -21.90 -0.39
C PRO A 79 15.16 -22.24 -1.90
N ASP A 80 14.30 -23.16 -2.35
CA ASP A 80 14.20 -23.61 -3.73
C ASP A 80 13.34 -22.72 -4.66
N ALA A 81 12.57 -21.76 -4.11
CA ALA A 81 11.72 -20.87 -4.93
C ALA A 81 12.51 -19.85 -5.77
N SER A 82 13.84 -19.80 -5.59
CA SER A 82 14.75 -19.00 -6.40
C SER A 82 15.31 -19.73 -7.64
N THR A 83 14.99 -21.02 -7.82
CA THR A 83 15.61 -21.90 -8.85
C THR A 83 14.63 -22.40 -9.92
N GLN A 84 13.46 -21.78 -10.08
CA GLN A 84 12.54 -22.03 -11.20
C GLN A 84 12.29 -20.78 -12.03
#